data_AF-A0A5C5UST9-F1
#
_entry.id   AF-A0A5C5UST9-F1
#
_cell.length_a   1.000
_cell.length_b   1.000
_cell.length_c   1.000
_cell.angle_alpha   90.00
_cell.angle_beta   90.00
_cell.angle_gamma   90.00
#
_symmetry.space_group_name_H-M   'P 1'
#
loop_
_entity.id
_entity.type
_entity.pdbx_description
1 polymer ?
#
loop_
_entity_poly.entity_id
_entity_poly.type
_entity_poly.pdbx_seq_one_letter_code
_entity_poly.pdbx_strand_id
1 'polypeptide(L)'
;MQYTESLYDPFLPLQPLSRQKSSDEEYVAKIAKSLQRWDRWRWCAVLFYVAFLGAVIWLGFRTVATVRFFHGMWGNQNQAPLAEEIVAVGVILGLNVGFLFHSSLMGLATAFTGFRNERLLVKYFNRLQASVEISSRHDSFVNGS
;
A
#
# COMPACT_ATOMS: atom_id res chain seq x y z
N MET A 1 -21.91 46.67 -31.31
CA MET A 1 -21.00 45.85 -30.48
C MET A 1 -21.69 44.52 -30.23
N GLN A 2 -21.36 43.53 -31.06
CA GLN A 2 -21.90 42.17 -30.99
C GLN A 2 -21.02 41.36 -30.04
N TYR A 3 -21.60 40.88 -28.95
CA TYR A 3 -20.97 39.87 -28.12
C TYR A 3 -21.34 38.51 -28.72
N THR A 4 -20.34 37.80 -29.22
CA THR A 4 -20.47 36.44 -29.73
C THR A 4 -20.68 35.49 -28.56
N GLU A 5 -21.89 34.94 -28.46
CA GLU A 5 -22.19 33.74 -27.68
C GLU A 5 -21.35 32.58 -28.22
N SER A 6 -20.21 32.32 -27.58
CA SER A 6 -19.43 31.10 -27.72
C SER A 6 -20.23 29.95 -27.11
N LEU A 7 -21.09 29.37 -27.94
CA LEU A 7 -21.83 28.13 -27.73
C LEU A 7 -20.85 27.03 -27.28
N TYR A 8 -20.77 26.82 -25.97
CA TYR A 8 -20.23 25.61 -25.38
C TYR A 8 -21.13 24.47 -25.84
N ASP A 9 -20.58 23.57 -26.64
CA ASP A 9 -21.27 22.38 -27.13
C ASP A 9 -20.90 21.21 -26.19
N PRO A 10 -21.73 20.86 -25.17
CA PRO A 10 -21.38 19.80 -24.21
C PRO A 10 -21.54 18.40 -24.79
N PHE A 11 -21.94 18.26 -26.05
CA PHE A 11 -22.13 16.97 -26.71
C PHE A 11 -20.89 16.56 -27.51
N LEU A 12 -19.82 16.26 -26.79
CA LEU A 12 -18.82 15.34 -27.33
C LEU A 12 -19.54 14.02 -27.66
N PRO A 13 -19.48 13.52 -28.90
CA PRO A 13 -20.01 12.20 -29.21
C PRO A 13 -19.22 11.19 -28.38
N LEU A 14 -19.89 10.59 -27.40
CA LEU A 14 -19.39 9.42 -26.68
C LEU A 14 -19.05 8.37 -27.73
N GLN A 15 -17.75 8.26 -28.05
CA GLN A 15 -17.28 7.21 -28.95
C GLN A 15 -17.78 5.87 -28.39
N PRO A 16 -18.35 4.99 -29.23
CA PRO A 16 -18.88 3.73 -28.76
C PRO A 16 -17.73 2.90 -28.15
N LEU A 17 -17.79 2.72 -26.83
CA LEU A 17 -16.93 1.87 -25.99
C LEU A 17 -17.01 0.37 -26.35
N SER A 18 -17.45 0.01 -27.56
CA SER A 18 -17.76 -1.37 -27.93
C SER A 18 -16.52 -2.24 -28.22
N ARG A 19 -15.33 -1.64 -28.34
CA ARG A 19 -14.08 -2.37 -28.66
C ARG A 19 -13.19 -2.69 -27.44
N GLN A 20 -13.54 -2.18 -26.26
CA GLN A 20 -12.68 -2.27 -25.06
C GLN A 20 -13.19 -3.27 -24.01
N LYS A 21 -14.30 -3.95 -24.28
CA LYS A 21 -14.92 -4.87 -23.31
C LYS A 21 -14.05 -6.11 -23.01
N SER A 22 -13.35 -6.65 -24.00
CA SER A 22 -12.41 -7.76 -23.79
C SER A 22 -11.15 -7.33 -23.03
N SER A 23 -10.67 -6.10 -23.28
CA SER A 23 -9.53 -5.51 -22.57
C SER A 23 -9.85 -5.29 -21.09
N ASP A 24 -11.05 -4.81 -20.78
CA ASP A 24 -11.45 -4.51 -19.41
C ASP A 24 -11.69 -5.80 -18.60
N GLU A 25 -12.30 -6.82 -19.21
CA GLU A 25 -12.49 -8.13 -18.58
C GLU A 25 -11.14 -8.82 -18.28
N GLU A 26 -10.20 -8.80 -19.24
CA GLU A 26 -8.85 -9.34 -19.02
C GLU A 26 -8.08 -8.57 -17.94
N TYR A 27 -8.22 -7.25 -17.91
CA TYR A 27 -7.60 -6.39 -16.91
C TYR A 27 -8.14 -6.68 -15.51
N VAL A 28 -9.47 -6.75 -15.35
CA VAL A 28 -10.13 -7.07 -14.07
C VAL A 28 -9.79 -8.49 -13.63
N ALA A 29 -9.75 -9.47 -14.54
CA ALA A 29 -9.35 -10.84 -14.22
C ALA A 29 -7.89 -10.94 -13.76
N LYS A 30 -6.98 -10.15 -14.34
CA LYS A 30 -5.59 -10.06 -13.93
C LYS A 30 -5.46 -9.45 -12.52
N ILE A 31 -6.23 -8.39 -12.25
CA ILE A 31 -6.31 -7.77 -10.91
C ILE A 31 -6.89 -8.75 -9.89
N ALA A 32 -7.95 -9.48 -10.20
CA ALA A 32 -8.54 -10.45 -9.29
C ALA A 32 -7.53 -11.55 -8.89
N LYS A 33 -6.75 -12.06 -9.86
CA LYS A 33 -5.68 -13.04 -9.60
C LYS A 33 -4.55 -12.45 -8.75
N SER A 34 -4.12 -11.21 -9.00
CA SER A 34 -3.09 -10.55 -8.18
C SER A 34 -3.59 -10.30 -6.76
N LEU A 35 -4.88 -9.95 -6.59
CA LEU A 35 -5.52 -9.75 -5.30
C LEU A 35 -5.59 -11.02 -4.46
N GLN A 36 -5.95 -12.14 -5.08
CA GLN A 36 -6.00 -13.44 -4.39
C GLN A 36 -4.60 -13.89 -3.95
N ARG A 37 -3.59 -13.69 -4.81
CA ARG A 37 -2.19 -13.95 -4.46
C ARG A 37 -1.74 -13.02 -3.33
N TRP A 38 -2.10 -11.74 -3.39
CA TRP A 38 -1.80 -10.77 -2.34
C TRP A 38 -2.43 -11.17 -1.00
N ASP A 39 -3.70 -11.55 -0.95
CA ASP A 39 -4.37 -11.95 0.30
C ASP A 39 -3.69 -13.15 0.97
N ARG A 40 -3.17 -14.09 0.18
CA ARG A 40 -2.42 -15.24 0.70
C ARG A 40 -1.05 -14.84 1.28
N TRP A 41 -0.36 -13.92 0.62
CA TRP A 41 0.97 -13.45 1.04
C TRP A 41 0.92 -12.31 2.06
N ARG A 42 -0.23 -11.65 2.23
CA ARG A 42 -0.43 -10.53 3.15
C ARG A 42 -0.07 -10.92 4.57
N TRP A 43 -0.53 -12.09 5.02
CA TRP A 43 -0.22 -12.56 6.37
C TRP A 43 1.26 -12.90 6.55
N CYS A 44 1.91 -13.47 5.53
CA CYS A 44 3.36 -13.67 5.54
C CYS A 44 4.11 -12.34 5.62
N ALA A 45 3.70 -11.33 4.85
CA ALA A 45 4.29 -9.99 4.87
C ALA A 45 4.07 -9.30 6.23
N VAL A 46 2.87 -9.37 6.81
CA VAL A 46 2.57 -8.82 8.13
C VAL A 46 3.43 -9.49 9.20
N LEU A 47 3.51 -10.83 9.21
CA LEU A 47 4.35 -11.57 10.16
C LEU A 47 5.83 -11.19 10.01
N PHE A 48 6.31 -11.06 8.77
CA PHE A 48 7.68 -10.62 8.50
C PHE A 48 7.95 -9.22 9.08
N TYR A 49 7.08 -8.24 8.81
CA TYR A 49 7.26 -6.87 9.33
C TYR A 49 7.15 -6.80 10.86
N VAL A 50 6.24 -7.57 11.47
CA VAL A 50 6.12 -7.63 12.94
C VAL A 50 7.36 -8.27 13.56
N ALA A 51 7.85 -9.37 13.00
CA ALA A 51 9.08 -10.01 13.45
C ALA A 51 10.30 -9.08 13.27
N PHE A 52 10.38 -8.38 12.14
CA PHE A 52 11.44 -7.41 11.87
C PHE A 52 11.41 -6.24 12.85
N LEU A 53 10.23 -5.67 13.13
CA LEU A 53 10.06 -4.65 14.18
C LEU A 53 10.50 -5.14 15.55
N GLY A 54 10.10 -6.37 15.92
CA GLY A 54 10.54 -7.00 17.16
C GLY A 54 12.06 -7.15 17.23
N ALA A 55 12.70 -7.54 16.12
CA ALA A 55 14.15 -7.65 16.02
C ALA A 55 14.86 -6.31 16.17
N VAL A 56 14.32 -5.24 15.55
CA VAL A 56 14.86 -3.87 15.68
C VAL A 56 14.77 -3.37 17.13
N ILE A 57 13.62 -3.55 17.79
CA ILE A 57 13.43 -3.17 19.20
C ILE A 57 14.37 -3.97 20.09
N TRP A 58 14.47 -5.27 19.88
CA TRP A 58 15.39 -6.15 20.61
C TRP A 58 16.85 -5.72 20.46
N LEU A 59 17.27 -5.39 19.24
CA LEU A 59 18.61 -4.90 18.96
C LEU A 59 18.88 -3.58 19.70
N GLY A 60 17.92 -2.65 19.70
CA GLY A 60 17.99 -1.39 20.44
C GLY A 60 18.13 -1.58 21.95
N PHE A 61 17.36 -2.52 22.54
CA PHE A 61 17.50 -2.85 23.96
C PHE A 61 18.88 -3.44 24.28
N ARG A 62 19.39 -4.33 23.42
CA ARG A 62 20.72 -4.94 23.58
C ARG A 62 21.83 -3.90 23.49
N THR A 63 21.79 -2.99 22.52
CA THR A 63 22.82 -1.94 22.38
C THR A 63 22.83 -1.01 23.60
N VAL A 64 21.66 -0.58 24.09
CA VAL A 64 21.58 0.24 25.32
C VAL A 64 22.13 -0.49 26.54
N ALA A 65 21.79 -1.77 26.72
CA ALA A 65 22.30 -2.58 27.82
C ALA A 65 23.82 -2.74 27.76
N THR A 66 24.37 -2.99 26.57
CA THR A 66 25.81 -3.09 26.33
C THR A 66 26.53 -1.78 26.63
N VAL A 67 26.00 -0.64 26.17
CA VAL A 67 26.58 0.69 26.47
C VAL A 67 26.59 0.94 27.97
N ARG A 68 25.49 0.65 28.69
CA ARG A 68 25.45 0.78 30.15
C ARG A 68 26.46 -0.11 30.87
N PHE A 69 26.66 -1.33 30.39
CA PHE A 69 27.64 -2.27 30.95
C PHE A 69 29.08 -1.76 30.79
N PHE A 70 29.44 -1.26 29.60
CA PHE A 70 30.77 -0.67 29.37
C PHE A 70 30.98 0.63 30.15
N HIS A 71 29.94 1.46 30.28
CA HIS A 71 30.00 2.68 31.08
C HIS A 71 30.22 2.40 32.57
N GLY A 72 29.70 1.28 33.08
CA GLY A 72 29.94 0.84 34.46
C GLY A 72 31.33 0.25 34.71
N MET A 73 31.98 -0.32 33.68
CA MET A 73 33.33 -0.90 33.81
C MET A 73 34.46 0.12 33.61
N TRP A 74 34.27 1.11 32.74
CA TRP A 74 35.27 2.13 32.49
C TRP A 74 34.96 3.37 33.33
N GLY A 75 35.52 3.40 34.54
CA GLY A 75 35.43 4.54 35.46
C GLY A 75 35.87 5.86 34.82
N ASN A 76 35.28 6.92 35.38
CA ASN A 76 35.12 8.31 34.92
C ASN A 76 36.40 9.14 34.63
N GLN A 77 37.56 8.54 34.34
CA GLN A 77 38.85 9.24 34.47
C GLN A 77 39.53 9.75 33.20
N ASN A 78 39.11 9.44 31.96
CA ASN A 78 39.74 10.03 30.75
C ASN A 78 38.90 9.88 29.44
N GLN A 79 37.57 9.98 29.49
CA GLN A 79 36.67 9.54 28.40
C GLN A 79 36.24 10.61 27.36
N ALA A 80 36.72 11.85 27.44
CA ALA A 80 36.22 12.94 26.57
C ALA A 80 36.20 12.61 25.06
N PRO A 81 37.25 12.05 24.43
CA PRO A 81 37.21 11.74 22.99
C PRO A 81 36.38 10.49 22.65
N LEU A 82 36.35 9.48 23.52
CA LEU A 82 35.56 8.26 23.30
C LEU A 82 34.05 8.52 23.44
N ALA A 83 33.66 9.47 24.29
CA ALA A 83 32.26 9.85 24.46
C ALA A 83 31.67 10.46 23.17
N GLU A 84 32.43 11.31 22.46
CA GLU A 84 32.00 11.90 21.19
C GLU A 84 31.82 10.85 20.09
N GLU A 85 32.76 9.90 19.96
CA GLU A 85 32.65 8.80 19.00
C GLU A 85 31.44 7.90 19.29
N ILE A 86 31.20 7.57 20.57
CA ILE A 86 30.03 6.77 20.97
C ILE A 86 28.73 7.52 20.67
N VAL A 87 28.67 8.83 20.91
CA VAL A 87 27.51 9.66 20.58
C VAL A 87 27.31 9.71 19.06
N ALA A 88 28.35 9.92 18.27
CA ALA A 88 28.27 9.95 16.81
C ALA A 88 27.76 8.62 16.23
N VAL A 89 28.30 7.50 16.71
CA VAL A 89 27.85 6.15 16.32
C VAL A 89 26.40 5.91 16.76
N GLY A 90 26.03 6.36 17.96
CA GLY A 90 24.66 6.28 18.47
C GLY A 90 23.66 7.07 17.62
N VAL A 91 24.02 8.27 17.15
CA VAL A 91 23.18 9.10 16.26
C VAL A 91 23.02 8.43 14.89
N ILE A 92 24.10 7.91 14.30
CA ILE A 92 24.04 7.22 13.00
C ILE A 92 23.18 5.96 13.10
N LEU A 93 23.38 5.15 14.15
CA LEU A 93 22.56 3.96 14.41
C LEU A 93 21.10 4.35 14.65
N GLY A 94 20.84 5.39 15.44
CA GLY A 94 19.50 5.90 15.71
C GLY A 94 18.77 6.35 14.44
N LEU A 95 19.44 7.07 13.55
CA LEU A 95 18.89 7.48 12.25
C LEU A 95 18.57 6.29 11.36
N ASN A 96 19.49 5.31 11.26
CA ASN A 96 19.26 4.10 10.47
C ASN A 96 18.08 3.28 11.03
N VAL A 97 18.03 3.12 12.35
CA VAL A 97 16.92 2.42 13.02
C VAL A 97 15.59 3.17 12.81
N GLY A 98 15.59 4.50 12.95
CA GLY A 98 14.41 5.32 12.70
C GLY A 98 13.91 5.24 11.25
N PHE A 99 14.83 5.26 10.28
CA PHE A 99 14.50 5.07 8.87
C PHE A 99 13.91 3.68 8.61
N LEU A 100 14.56 2.62 9.10
CA LEU A 100 14.08 1.24 8.99
C LEU A 100 12.70 1.06 9.63
N PHE A 101 12.48 1.68 10.79
CA PHE A 101 11.19 1.69 11.47
C PHE A 101 10.11 2.39 10.64
N HIS A 102 10.41 3.56 10.08
CA HIS A 102 9.50 4.29 9.21
C HIS A 102 9.15 3.51 7.94
N SER A 103 10.15 2.94 7.25
CA SER A 103 9.93 2.09 6.07
C SER A 103 9.12 0.84 6.41
N SER A 104 9.34 0.25 7.58
CA SER A 104 8.56 -0.91 8.06
C SER A 104 7.11 -0.52 8.34
N LEU A 105 6.86 0.64 8.95
CA LEU A 105 5.51 1.16 9.17
C LEU A 105 4.79 1.47 7.87
N MET A 106 5.48 2.09 6.90
CA MET A 106 4.94 2.31 5.55
C MET A 106 4.58 0.97 4.89
N GLY A 107 5.49 -0.01 4.91
CA GLY A 107 5.25 -1.35 4.36
C GLY A 107 4.08 -2.06 5.03
N LEU A 108 3.95 -1.94 6.36
CA LEU A 108 2.84 -2.48 7.12
C LEU A 108 1.52 -1.76 6.78
N ALA A 109 1.53 -0.42 6.69
CA ALA A 109 0.38 0.36 6.28
C ALA A 109 -0.08 -0.01 4.87
N THR A 110 0.85 -0.20 3.92
CA THR A 110 0.55 -0.72 2.59
C THR A 110 0.05 -2.16 2.63
N ALA A 111 0.57 -3.02 3.51
CA ALA A 111 0.05 -4.38 3.68
C ALA A 111 -1.40 -4.41 4.18
N PHE A 112 -1.77 -3.48 5.07
CA PHE A 112 -3.13 -3.35 5.60
C PHE A 112 -4.10 -2.65 4.65
N THR A 113 -3.66 -1.58 3.98
CA THR A 113 -4.50 -0.76 3.08
C THR A 113 -4.46 -1.22 1.62
N GLY A 114 -3.52 -2.12 1.30
CA GLY A 114 -3.22 -2.57 -0.04
C GLY A 114 -4.43 -3.11 -0.78
N PHE A 115 -4.58 -2.64 -2.02
CA PHE A 115 -5.60 -3.02 -2.97
C PHE A 115 -7.04 -2.60 -2.63
N ARG A 116 -7.25 -1.64 -1.72
CA ARG A 116 -8.61 -1.19 -1.36
C ARG A 116 -9.37 -0.60 -2.56
N ASN A 117 -8.70 0.18 -3.41
CA ASN A 117 -9.30 0.74 -4.62
C ASN A 117 -9.51 -0.33 -5.69
N GLU A 118 -8.56 -1.25 -5.89
CA GLU A 118 -8.73 -2.37 -6.81
C GLU A 118 -9.87 -3.32 -6.38
N ARG A 119 -10.07 -3.55 -5.08
CA ARG A 119 -11.22 -4.30 -4.55
C ARG A 119 -12.54 -3.62 -4.88
N LEU A 120 -12.60 -2.30 -4.76
CA LEU A 120 -13.79 -1.53 -5.11
C LEU A 120 -14.08 -1.65 -6.61
N LEU A 121 -13.05 -1.51 -7.46
CA LEU A 121 -13.15 -1.69 -8.91
C LEU A 121 -13.73 -3.06 -9.28
N VAL A 122 -13.18 -4.15 -8.75
CA VAL A 122 -13.70 -5.52 -8.99
C VAL A 122 -15.15 -5.64 -8.52
N LYS A 123 -15.49 -5.05 -7.35
CA LYS A 123 -16.85 -5.09 -6.80
C LYS A 123 -17.86 -4.32 -7.67
N TYR A 124 -17.49 -3.15 -8.18
CA TYR A 124 -18.35 -2.37 -9.07
C TYR A 124 -18.52 -3.06 -10.42
N PHE A 125 -17.44 -3.62 -10.98
CA PHE A 125 -17.49 -4.36 -12.24
C PHE A 125 -18.43 -5.57 -12.16
N ASN A 126 -18.31 -6.38 -11.10
CA ASN A 126 -19.20 -7.54 -10.91
C ASN A 126 -20.68 -7.13 -10.75
N ARG A 127 -20.95 -6.01 -10.08
CA ARG A 127 -22.32 -5.48 -9.94
C ARG A 127 -22.89 -4.99 -11.28
N LEU A 128 -22.07 -4.33 -12.08
CA LEU A 128 -22.44 -3.89 -13.43
C LEU A 128 -22.77 -5.10 -14.32
N GLN A 129 -21.91 -6.13 -14.35
CA GLN A 129 -22.20 -7.35 -15.12
C GLN A 129 -23.50 -8.04 -14.67
N ALA A 130 -23.73 -8.17 -13.36
CA ALA A 130 -24.97 -8.75 -12.84
C ALA A 130 -26.22 -7.96 -13.26
N SER A 131 -26.16 -6.63 -13.26
CA SER A 131 -27.28 -5.78 -13.70
C SER A 131 -27.57 -5.91 -15.19
N VAL A 132 -26.53 -6.07 -16.02
CA VAL A 132 -26.67 -6.25 -17.48
C VAL A 132 -27.30 -7.61 -17.79
N GLU A 133 -26.91 -8.68 -17.08
CA GLU A 133 -27.50 -10.01 -17.27
C GLU A 133 -28.99 -10.06 -16.87
N ILE A 134 -29.36 -9.33 -15.81
CA ILE A 134 -30.77 -9.24 -15.38
C ILE A 134 -31.60 -8.50 -16.43
N SER A 135 -31.09 -7.40 -17.00
CA SER A 135 -31.78 -6.65 -18.05
C SER A 135 -31.98 -7.47 -19.31
N SER A 136 -30.95 -8.21 -19.77
CA SER A 136 -31.07 -9.03 -20.98
C SER A 136 -32.02 -10.23 -20.81
N ARG A 137 -32.10 -10.81 -19.60
CA ARG A 137 -33.14 -11.81 -19.30
C ARG A 137 -34.54 -11.19 -19.32
N HIS A 138 -34.71 -9.99 -18.78
CA HIS A 138 -36.02 -9.33 -18.78
C HIS A 138 -36.50 -9.04 -20.22
N ASP A 139 -35.61 -8.55 -21.09
CA ASP A 139 -35.96 -8.24 -22.49
C ASP A 139 -36.29 -9.48 -23.32
N SER A 140 -35.65 -10.62 -23.04
CA SER A 140 -35.98 -11.90 -23.67
C SER A 140 -37.30 -12.50 -23.18
N PHE A 141 -37.71 -12.22 -21.94
CA PHE A 141 -39.05 -12.58 -21.45
C PHE A 141 -40.16 -11.71 -22.06
N VAL A 142 -39.91 -10.41 -22.29
CA VAL A 142 -40.91 -9.48 -22.83
C VAL A 142 -41.13 -9.64 -24.34
N ASN A 143 -40.07 -9.94 -25.11
CA ASN A 143 -40.16 -10.09 -26.57
C ASN A 143 -40.40 -11.54 -27.03
N GLY A 144 -40.59 -12.49 -26.10
CA GLY A 144 -40.77 -13.91 -26.38
C GLY A 144 -42.23 -14.38 -26.49
N SER A 145 -43.21 -13.47 -26.50
CA SER A 145 -44.65 -13.73 -26.63
C SER A 145 -45.23 -13.06 -27.87
#